data_AF-A0A8F9XGP3-F1
#
_entry.id   AF-A0A8F9XGP3-F1
#
_cell.length_a   1.000
_cell.length_b   1.000
_cell.length_c   1.000
_cell.angle_alpha   90.00
_cell.angle_beta   90.00
_cell.angle_gamma   90.00
#
_symmetry.space_group_name_H-M   'P 1'
#
loop_
_entity.id
_entity.type
_entity.pdbx_description
1 polymer ?
#
loop_
_entity_poly.entity_id
_entity_poly.type
_entity_poly.pdbx_seq_one_letter_code
_entity_poly.pdbx_strand_id
1 'polypeptide(L)'
;MRTTLDLPDPLFRELKARSALRGVLLKDFVAEILQTGLAQTAAAQAEARPRSPLPVIRKATGVAHPALSNREIDALLVAEDAHGGN
;
A
#
# COMPACT_ATOMS: atom_id res chain seq x y z
N MET A 1 -3.92 -34.34 -1.59
CA MET A 1 -3.51 -35.30 -2.64
C MET A 1 -1.99 -35.43 -2.62
N ARG A 2 -1.41 -36.59 -2.97
CA ARG A 2 0.05 -36.71 -3.12
C ARG A 2 0.41 -36.37 -4.57
N THR A 3 1.23 -35.35 -4.74
CA THR A 3 1.68 -34.88 -6.06
C THR A 3 3.21 -34.94 -6.09
N THR A 4 3.77 -35.43 -7.19
CA THR A 4 5.22 -35.42 -7.44
C THR A 4 5.52 -34.21 -8.32
N LEU A 5 6.53 -33.42 -7.94
CA LEU A 5 6.94 -32.20 -8.64
C LEU A 5 8.45 -32.26 -8.88
N ASP A 6 8.86 -32.10 -10.12
CA ASP A 6 10.27 -31.99 -10.47
C ASP A 6 10.79 -30.60 -10.15
N LEU A 7 11.82 -30.53 -9.31
CA LEU A 7 12.45 -29.29 -8.87
C LEU A 7 13.96 -29.36 -9.16
N PRO A 8 14.58 -28.29 -9.68
CA PRO A 8 16.03 -28.22 -9.78
C PRO A 8 16.69 -28.42 -8.40
N ASP A 9 17.78 -29.19 -8.35
CA ASP A 9 18.56 -29.42 -7.11
C ASP A 9 18.85 -28.14 -6.30
N PRO A 10 19.33 -27.02 -6.90
CA PRO A 10 19.59 -25.82 -6.12
C PRO A 10 18.33 -25.25 -5.45
N LEU A 11 17.18 -25.30 -6.15
CA LEU A 11 15.91 -24.81 -5.61
C LEU A 11 15.43 -25.69 -4.45
N PHE A 12 15.55 -27.02 -4.59
CA PHE A 12 15.17 -27.95 -3.54
C PHE A 12 16.03 -27.75 -2.27
N ARG A 13 17.34 -27.55 -2.41
CA ARG A 13 18.24 -27.26 -1.29
C ARG A 13 17.83 -25.98 -0.56
N GLU A 14 17.52 -24.93 -1.30
CA GLU A 14 17.08 -23.66 -0.73
C GLU A 14 15.75 -23.80 0.02
N LEU A 15 14.76 -24.46 -0.56
CA LEU A 15 13.48 -24.72 0.11
C LEU A 15 13.66 -25.51 1.41
N LYS A 16 14.55 -26.50 1.41
CA LYS A 16 14.89 -27.29 2.60
C LYS A 16 15.57 -26.43 3.68
N ALA A 17 16.53 -25.59 3.31
CA ALA A 17 17.18 -24.68 4.25
C ALA A 17 16.20 -23.67 4.86
N ARG A 18 15.38 -23.02 4.02
CA ARG A 18 14.40 -22.03 4.47
C ARG A 18 13.32 -22.62 5.36
N SER A 19 12.81 -23.81 5.04
CA SER A 19 11.83 -24.50 5.89
C SER A 19 12.41 -24.89 7.26
N ALA A 20 13.65 -25.39 7.28
CA ALA A 20 14.34 -25.70 8.53
C ALA A 20 14.58 -24.45 9.40
N LEU A 21 15.02 -23.33 8.80
CA LEU A 21 15.22 -22.06 9.51
C LEU A 21 13.92 -21.52 10.11
N ARG A 22 12.78 -21.75 9.45
CA ARG A 22 11.47 -21.32 9.92
C ARG A 22 10.82 -22.31 10.89
N GLY A 23 11.44 -23.47 11.13
CA GLY A 23 10.91 -24.52 12.01
C GLY A 23 9.64 -25.20 11.48
N VAL A 24 9.42 -25.21 10.16
CA VAL A 24 8.22 -25.80 9.52
C VAL A 24 8.59 -26.98 8.64
N LEU A 25 7.62 -27.86 8.39
CA LEU A 25 7.81 -28.99 7.48
C LEU A 25 7.89 -28.49 6.03
N LEU A 26 8.76 -29.12 5.24
CA LEU A 26 8.97 -28.76 3.82
C LEU A 26 7.67 -28.79 3.00
N LYS A 27 6.80 -29.79 3.24
CA LYS A 27 5.51 -29.91 2.55
C LYS A 27 4.58 -28.71 2.81
N ASP A 28 4.59 -28.21 4.04
CA ASP A 28 3.71 -27.12 4.47
C ASP A 28 4.27 -25.79 3.97
N PHE A 29 5.59 -25.62 4.01
CA PHE A 29 6.29 -24.49 3.41
C PHE A 29 6.05 -24.37 1.90
N VAL A 30 6.15 -25.48 1.18
CA VAL A 30 5.86 -25.52 -0.26
C VAL A 30 4.40 -25.18 -0.53
N ALA A 31 3.45 -25.70 0.27
CA ALA A 31 2.05 -25.38 0.13
C ALA A 31 1.76 -23.89 0.35
N GLU A 32 2.37 -23.26 1.36
CA GLU A 32 2.24 -21.82 1.65
C GLU A 32 2.75 -20.97 0.49
N ILE A 33 3.93 -21.31 -0.07
CA ILE A 33 4.50 -20.60 -1.22
C ILE A 33 3.58 -20.72 -2.43
N LEU A 34 3.05 -21.92 -2.72
CA LEU A 34 2.15 -22.15 -3.85
C LEU A 34 0.85 -21.35 -3.69
N GLN A 35 0.24 -21.35 -2.50
CA GLN A 35 -0.96 -20.56 -2.22
C GLN A 35 -0.70 -19.07 -2.40
N THR A 36 0.43 -18.59 -1.87
CA THR A 36 0.84 -17.19 -1.98
C THR A 36 1.08 -16.80 -3.44
N GLY A 37 1.76 -17.64 -4.23
CA GLY A 37 2.01 -17.40 -5.65
C GLY A 37 0.73 -17.38 -6.50
N LEU A 38 -0.22 -18.29 -6.20
CA LEU A 38 -1.54 -18.29 -6.85
C LEU A 38 -2.36 -17.05 -6.49
N ALA A 39 -2.35 -16.63 -5.22
CA ALA A 39 -3.04 -15.43 -4.77
C ALA A 39 -2.46 -14.16 -5.40
N GLN A 40 -1.13 -14.04 -5.48
CA GLN A 40 -0.46 -12.92 -6.14
C GLN A 40 -0.76 -12.88 -7.64
N THR A 41 -0.83 -14.03 -8.30
CA THR A 41 -1.19 -14.10 -9.73
C THR A 41 -2.63 -13.65 -9.95
N ALA A 42 -3.57 -14.05 -9.09
CA ALA A 42 -4.95 -13.61 -9.13
C ALA A 42 -5.08 -12.09 -8.85
N ALA A 43 -4.33 -11.57 -7.88
CA ALA A 43 -4.28 -10.14 -7.58
C ALA A 43 -3.70 -9.34 -8.75
N ALA A 44 -2.58 -9.77 -9.34
CA ALA A 44 -1.97 -9.10 -10.50
C ALA A 44 -2.90 -9.10 -11.73
N GLN A 45 -3.72 -10.13 -11.92
CA GLN A 45 -4.72 -10.18 -12.98
C GLN A 45 -5.92 -9.27 -12.68
N ALA A 46 -6.34 -9.15 -11.43
CA ALA A 46 -7.41 -8.23 -11.01
C ALA A 46 -6.96 -6.75 -11.00
N GLU A 47 -5.66 -6.51 -10.79
CA GLU A 47 -5.03 -5.18 -10.71
C GLU A 47 -4.56 -4.61 -12.05
N ALA A 48 -5.02 -5.16 -13.18
CA ALA A 48 -5.05 -4.40 -14.44
C ALA A 48 -6.07 -3.24 -14.36
N ARG A 49 -6.07 -2.50 -13.24
CA ARG A 49 -6.76 -1.24 -13.06
C ARG A 49 -6.01 -0.24 -13.93
N PRO A 50 -6.68 0.47 -14.84
CA PRO A 50 -6.01 1.51 -15.62
C PRO A 50 -5.36 2.48 -14.64
N ARG A 51 -4.05 2.70 -14.79
CA ARG A 51 -3.33 3.71 -13.99
C ARG A 51 -4.14 4.99 -14.06
N SER A 52 -4.57 5.51 -12.91
CA SER A 52 -5.16 6.84 -12.84
C SER A 52 -4.18 7.82 -13.51
N PRO A 53 -4.65 8.77 -14.33
CA PRO A 53 -3.77 9.78 -14.90
C PRO A 53 -3.02 10.49 -13.78
N LEU A 54 -1.77 10.90 -14.08
CA LEU A 54 -0.96 11.70 -13.17
C LEU A 54 -1.73 12.97 -12.77
N PRO A 55 -1.59 13.45 -11.52
CA PRO A 55 -2.19 14.71 -11.11
C PRO A 55 -1.68 15.84 -12.02
N VAL A 56 -2.62 16.60 -12.59
CA VAL A 56 -2.32 17.77 -13.41
C VAL A 56 -2.45 19.03 -12.57
N ILE A 57 -1.47 19.93 -12.64
CA ILE A 57 -1.56 21.26 -12.01
C ILE A 57 -2.67 22.01 -12.73
N ARG A 58 -3.74 22.34 -12.00
CA ARG A 58 -4.86 23.15 -12.50
C ARG A 58 -4.67 24.59 -12.07
N LYS A 59 -5.14 25.54 -12.89
CA LYS A 59 -5.24 26.95 -12.47
C LYS A 59 -6.18 27.03 -11.26
N ALA A 60 -5.85 27.88 -10.30
CA ALA A 60 -6.71 28.10 -9.14
C ALA A 60 -8.10 28.54 -9.60
N THR A 61 -9.12 27.81 -9.15
CA THR A 61 -10.53 28.15 -9.35
C THR A 61 -11.08 28.59 -8.00
N GLY A 62 -11.37 29.87 -7.84
CA GLY A 62 -11.84 30.43 -6.58
C GLY A 62 -11.58 31.93 -6.45
N VAL A 63 -11.90 32.46 -5.27
CA VAL A 63 -11.62 33.86 -4.91
C VAL A 63 -10.17 33.98 -4.45
N ALA A 64 -9.48 35.02 -4.91
CA ALA A 64 -8.15 35.34 -4.40
C ALA A 64 -8.28 35.87 -2.96
N HIS A 65 -7.79 35.11 -1.99
CA HIS A 65 -7.69 35.57 -0.62
C HIS A 65 -6.43 36.44 -0.45
N PRO A 66 -6.52 37.57 0.28
CA PRO A 66 -5.34 38.36 0.58
C PRO A 66 -4.33 37.55 1.40
N ALA A 67 -3.04 37.77 1.14
CA ALA A 67 -1.99 37.22 1.99
C ALA A 67 -2.00 38.00 3.32
N LEU A 68 -2.38 37.33 4.40
CA LEU A 68 -2.34 37.88 5.74
C LEU A 68 -1.10 37.34 6.47
N SER A 69 -0.45 38.18 7.25
CA SER A 69 0.56 37.75 8.21
C SER A 69 -0.08 36.94 9.35
N ASN A 70 0.72 36.12 10.02
CA ASN A 70 0.25 35.36 11.18
C ASN A 70 -0.41 36.24 12.25
N ARG A 71 0.06 37.48 12.44
CA ARG A 71 -0.51 38.45 13.38
C ARG A 71 -1.91 38.91 12.95
N GLU A 72 -2.12 39.12 11.65
CA GLU A 72 -3.43 39.52 11.11
C GLU A 72 -4.43 38.37 11.18
N ILE A 73 -3.97 37.13 10.95
CA ILE A 73 -4.78 35.94 11.13
C ILE A 73 -5.22 35.79 12.59
N ASP A 74 -4.28 35.94 13.53
CA ASP A 74 -4.55 35.87 14.98
C ASP A 74 -5.60 36.91 15.40
N ALA A 75 -5.48 38.15 14.92
CA ALA A 75 -6.45 39.21 15.20
C ALA A 75 -7.86 38.88 14.68
N LEU A 76 -7.99 38.25 13.51
CA LEU A 76 -9.29 37.83 12.96
C LEU A 76 -9.91 36.70 13.78
N LEU A 77 -9.12 35.70 14.16
CA LEU A 77 -9.59 34.57 14.97
C LEU A 77 -10.09 35.04 16.34
N VAL A 78 -9.35 35.93 16.99
CA VAL A 78 -9.77 36.53 18.28
C VAL A 78 -11.06 37.34 18.13
N ALA A 79 -11.23 38.06 17.02
CA ALA A 79 -12.45 38.81 16.74
C ALA A 79 -13.66 37.89 16.47
N GLU A 80 -13.48 36.77 15.77
CA GLU A 80 -14.53 35.79 15.54
C GLU A 80 -14.96 35.08 16.83
N ASP A 81 -14.01 34.67 17.68
CA ASP A 81 -14.30 34.06 18.98
C ASP A 81 -15.07 35.02 19.92
N ALA A 82 -14.79 36.33 19.83
CA ALA A 82 -15.52 37.37 20.56
C ALA A 82 -16.95 37.59 20.04
N HIS A 83 -17.28 37.13 18.84
CA HIS A 83 -18.59 37.27 18.20
C HIS A 83 -19.37 35.95 18.11
N GLY A 84 -18.74 34.81 18.36
CA GLY A 84 -19.36 33.47 18.36
C GLY A 84 -20.20 33.12 19.59
N GLY A 85 -20.49 34.10 20.46
CA GLY A 85 -21.33 33.96 21.64
C GLY A 85 -22.73 34.54 21.47
N ASN A 86 -23.51 34.06 20.50
CA ASN A 86 -24.98 34.21 20.46
C ASN A 86 -25.63 33.05 19.71
#